data_AF-A0A8C4SS66-F1
#
_entry.id   AF-A0A8C4SS66-F1
#
_cell.length_a   1.000
_cell.length_b   1.000
_cell.length_c   1.000
_cell.angle_alpha   90.00
_cell.angle_beta   90.00
_cell.angle_gamma   90.00
#
_symmetry.space_group_name_H-M   'P 1'
#
loop_
_entity.id
_entity.type
_entity.pdbx_description
1 polymer ?
#
loop_
_entity_poly.entity_id
_entity_poly.type
_entity_poly.pdbx_seq_one_letter_code
_entity_poly.pdbx_strand_id
1 'polypeptide(L)'
;MVIIVILLLLGFLDPSKQESVPQRLLRRDAGGRGGVYEHLGGAPRRRKLYCATKYHLQIHPNGKIDGTLDKNSPYSILEITAVDVGIVAIKGLFSGRYLAMNKRGRLYASDVYNQECEFVERIHELGYNTYASRSYRTVPNSAGGKRRASAERLWYVSINGKGRPRRGFKTRRTQNHPCFCPESWIIRTMIWCGFFTRTPNTGRQDQNCFPSFFLKYSKVVF
;
A
#
# COMPACT_ATOMS: atom_id res chain seq x y z
N MET A 1 14.37 72.50 14.23
CA MET A 1 14.53 71.59 13.07
C MET A 1 15.51 70.43 13.30
N VAL A 2 15.94 70.17 14.55
CA VAL A 2 16.86 69.04 14.86
C VAL A 2 16.10 67.83 15.42
N ILE A 3 14.96 68.03 16.09
CA ILE A 3 14.16 66.96 16.72
C ILE A 3 13.44 66.08 15.67
N ILE A 4 13.01 66.66 14.55
CA ILE A 4 12.38 65.90 13.44
C ILE A 4 13.40 64.99 12.73
N VAL A 5 14.68 65.40 12.67
CA VAL A 5 15.76 64.61 12.07
C VAL A 5 16.11 63.39 12.95
N ILE A 6 16.03 63.54 14.28
CA ILE A 6 16.27 62.44 15.23
C ILE A 6 15.13 61.41 15.22
N LEU A 7 13.88 61.85 15.05
CA LEU A 7 12.73 60.93 14.92
C LEU A 7 12.74 60.15 13.58
N LEU A 8 13.29 60.73 12.51
CA LEU A 8 13.51 60.01 11.25
C LEU A 8 14.69 59.04 11.32
N LEU A 9 15.71 59.33 12.14
CA LEU A 9 16.87 58.44 12.33
C LEU A 9 16.60 57.28 13.30
N LEU A 10 15.68 57.43 14.26
CA LEU A 10 15.29 56.37 15.19
C LEU A 10 14.24 55.39 14.64
N GLY A 11 13.72 55.61 13.43
CA GLY A 11 12.86 54.67 12.70
C GLY A 11 13.62 53.56 11.95
N PHE A 12 14.96 53.51 12.03
CA PHE A 12 15.82 52.61 11.26
C PHE A 12 16.41 51.44 12.07
N LEU A 13 15.62 50.85 12.97
CA LEU A 13 16.00 49.63 13.69
C LEU A 13 14.84 48.62 13.66
N ASP A 14 14.57 48.07 12.48
CA ASP A 14 13.78 46.86 12.31
C ASP A 14 14.71 45.66 12.09
N PRO A 15 14.81 44.71 13.04
CA PRO A 15 15.53 43.46 12.84
C PRO A 15 14.56 42.44 12.21
N SER A 16 14.32 42.55 10.90
CA SER A 16 13.58 41.51 10.16
C SER A 16 14.05 41.41 8.70
N LYS A 17 15.36 41.29 8.49
CA LYS A 17 15.88 40.77 7.21
C LYS A 17 15.85 39.24 7.24
N GLN A 18 14.74 38.67 6.81
CA GLN A 18 14.66 37.28 6.38
C GLN A 18 15.40 37.18 5.04
N GLU A 19 16.56 36.55 5.05
CA GLU A 19 17.34 36.23 3.86
C GLU A 19 16.56 35.23 3.00
N SER A 20 15.99 35.73 1.91
CA SER A 20 15.23 34.91 0.95
C SER A 20 16.21 34.15 0.05
N VAL A 21 16.42 32.88 0.38
CA VAL A 21 17.12 31.92 -0.48
C VAL A 21 16.39 31.84 -1.83
N PRO A 22 17.06 31.90 -3.00
CA PRO A 22 16.39 31.80 -4.27
C PRO A 22 15.82 30.39 -4.46
N GLN A 23 14.50 30.24 -4.33
CA GLN A 23 13.77 29.06 -4.78
C GLN A 23 13.81 29.00 -6.31
N ARG A 24 14.86 28.40 -6.87
CA ARG A 24 14.82 27.88 -8.23
C ARG A 24 14.89 26.36 -8.20
N LEU A 25 13.70 25.79 -8.43
CA LEU A 25 13.41 24.42 -8.89
C LEU A 25 13.37 23.29 -7.84
N LEU A 26 12.62 23.48 -6.75
CA LEU A 26 11.78 22.38 -6.27
C LEU A 26 10.56 22.30 -7.19
N ARG A 27 10.67 21.45 -8.21
CA ARG A 27 9.58 21.13 -9.13
C ARG A 27 8.44 20.52 -8.33
N ARG A 28 7.40 21.34 -8.12
CA ARG A 28 6.01 21.04 -7.80
C ARG A 28 5.74 19.58 -7.44
N ASP A 29 5.37 19.39 -6.17
CA ASP A 29 4.61 18.24 -5.72
C ASP A 29 3.59 17.80 -6.78
N ALA A 30 3.51 16.49 -6.99
CA ALA A 30 2.60 15.83 -7.92
C ALA A 30 1.11 15.92 -7.48
N GLY A 31 0.69 17.04 -6.89
CA GLY A 31 -0.67 17.31 -6.40
C GLY A 31 -1.46 18.25 -7.30
N GLY A 32 -1.22 18.25 -8.62
CA GLY A 32 -1.77 19.27 -9.52
C GLY A 32 -2.13 18.77 -10.90
N ARG A 33 -2.85 17.65 -11.01
CA ARG A 33 -3.63 17.31 -12.21
C ARG A 33 -4.97 16.74 -11.76
N GLY A 34 -5.95 17.62 -11.57
CA GLY A 34 -7.36 17.26 -11.44
C GLY A 34 -7.78 16.51 -12.70
N GLY A 35 -7.75 15.18 -12.62
CA GLY A 35 -8.27 14.29 -13.62
C GLY A 35 -9.60 13.72 -13.13
N VAL A 36 -10.54 13.62 -14.07
CA VAL A 36 -11.82 12.89 -14.18
C VAL A 36 -12.26 11.91 -13.06
N TYR A 37 -11.40 11.40 -12.19
CA TYR A 37 -11.67 10.47 -11.08
C TYR A 37 -11.93 11.12 -9.71
N GLU A 38 -12.02 12.45 -9.64
CA GLU A 38 -12.23 13.18 -8.39
C GLU A 38 -13.54 12.78 -7.66
N HIS A 39 -14.57 12.37 -8.42
CA HIS A 39 -15.85 11.89 -7.90
C HIS A 39 -15.82 10.45 -7.34
N LEU A 40 -14.74 9.69 -7.54
CA LEU A 40 -14.51 8.35 -6.95
C LEU A 40 -13.49 8.39 -5.80
N GLY A 41 -13.13 9.58 -5.31
CA GLY A 41 -12.22 9.74 -4.17
C GLY A 41 -10.74 9.73 -4.55
N GLY A 42 -10.35 10.46 -5.61
CA GLY A 42 -8.95 10.72 -5.99
C GLY A 42 -8.08 11.43 -4.94
N ALA A 43 -8.61 11.69 -3.75
CA ALA A 43 -7.87 12.19 -2.61
C ALA A 43 -6.99 11.08 -1.99
N PRO A 44 -5.77 11.41 -1.50
CA PRO A 44 -4.94 10.47 -0.76
C PRO A 44 -5.72 9.86 0.42
N ARG A 45 -5.77 8.53 0.48
CA ARG A 45 -6.47 7.80 1.55
C ARG A 45 -5.49 7.18 2.53
N ARG A 46 -5.68 7.49 3.82
CA ARG A 46 -4.88 6.94 4.92
C ARG A 46 -5.44 5.59 5.37
N ARG A 47 -4.63 4.54 5.30
CA ARG A 47 -5.02 3.15 5.61
C ARG A 47 -3.83 2.38 6.18
N LYS A 48 -4.11 1.33 6.93
CA LYS A 48 -3.14 0.26 7.22
C LYS A 48 -3.37 -0.89 6.26
N LEU A 49 -2.29 -1.48 5.75
CA LEU A 49 -2.36 -2.64 4.87
C LEU A 49 -2.13 -3.91 5.69
N TYR A 50 -3.23 -4.56 6.10
CA TYR A 50 -3.20 -5.81 6.86
C TYR A 50 -3.12 -7.01 5.93
N CYS A 51 -1.95 -7.64 5.86
CA CYS A 51 -1.71 -8.83 5.05
C CYS A 51 -2.47 -10.04 5.61
N ALA A 52 -2.93 -10.96 4.75
CA ALA A 52 -3.52 -12.23 5.19
C ALA A 52 -2.57 -13.08 6.07
N THR A 53 -1.26 -12.82 6.03
CA THR A 53 -0.29 -13.40 6.98
C THR A 53 -0.36 -12.83 8.40
N LYS A 54 -1.34 -11.96 8.66
CA LYS A 54 -1.65 -11.34 9.95
C LYS A 54 -0.72 -10.20 10.38
N TYR A 55 0.04 -9.63 9.44
CA TYR A 55 0.95 -8.50 9.68
C TYR A 55 0.46 -7.23 8.99
N HIS A 56 0.66 -6.08 9.64
CA HIS A 56 0.57 -4.77 9.00
C HIS A 56 1.88 -4.43 8.30
N LEU A 57 1.83 -4.05 7.03
CA LEU A 57 2.99 -3.55 6.30
C LEU A 57 3.52 -2.27 6.95
N GLN A 58 4.83 -2.19 7.17
CA GLN A 58 5.52 -1.02 7.69
C GLN A 58 6.58 -0.50 6.73
N ILE A 59 6.74 0.82 6.72
CA ILE A 59 7.80 1.51 6.00
C ILE A 59 8.53 2.41 7.00
N HIS A 60 9.76 2.03 7.35
CA HIS A 60 10.55 2.71 8.38
C HIS A 60 11.32 3.91 7.79
N PRO A 61 11.63 4.94 8.59
CA PRO A 61 12.44 6.09 8.15
C PRO A 61 13.86 5.72 7.68
N ASN A 62 14.41 4.60 8.16
CA ASN A 62 15.71 4.06 7.74
C ASN A 62 15.65 3.27 6.42
N GLY A 63 14.49 3.22 5.76
CA GLY A 63 14.28 2.53 4.49
C GLY A 63 13.95 1.04 4.61
N LYS A 64 13.91 0.48 5.83
CA LYS A 64 13.50 -0.90 6.07
C LYS A 64 12.00 -1.08 5.79
N ILE A 65 11.66 -2.23 5.21
CA ILE A 65 10.28 -2.69 5.02
C ILE A 65 10.13 -4.05 5.67
N ASP A 66 9.13 -4.18 6.53
CA ASP A 66 8.74 -5.40 7.20
C ASP A 66 7.25 -5.37 7.57
N GLY A 67 6.80 -6.39 8.28
CA GLY A 67 5.46 -6.49 8.83
C GLY A 67 5.49 -6.55 10.34
N THR A 68 4.54 -5.86 10.98
CA THR A 68 4.35 -5.89 12.44
C THR A 68 3.02 -6.52 12.84
N LEU A 69 2.99 -7.11 14.03
CA LEU A 69 1.76 -7.50 14.73
C LEU A 69 1.19 -6.35 15.59
N ASP A 70 2.02 -5.33 15.88
CA ASP A 70 1.60 -4.15 16.63
C ASP A 70 0.63 -3.31 15.80
N LYS A 71 -0.63 -3.27 16.25
CA LYS A 71 -1.71 -2.50 15.63
C LYS A 71 -1.50 -1.00 15.75
N ASN A 72 -0.72 -0.53 16.72
CA ASN A 72 -0.57 0.90 17.01
C ASN A 72 0.71 1.48 16.41
N SER A 73 1.47 0.69 15.66
CA SER A 73 2.71 1.17 15.09
C SER A 73 2.48 2.33 14.11
N PRO A 74 3.14 3.49 14.30
CA PRO A 74 2.98 4.64 13.41
C PRO A 74 3.49 4.34 12.00
N TYR A 75 4.53 3.51 11.87
CA TYR A 75 5.12 3.15 10.57
C TYR A 75 4.20 2.26 9.71
N SER A 76 3.10 1.77 10.27
CA SER A 76 2.07 1.02 9.53
C SER A 76 1.00 1.91 8.89
N ILE A 77 1.00 3.21 9.20
CA ILE A 77 0.04 4.17 8.65
C ILE A 77 0.55 4.61 7.27
N LEU A 78 -0.19 4.21 6.23
CA LEU A 78 0.17 4.43 4.85
C LEU A 78 -0.83 5.37 4.18
N GLU A 79 -0.32 6.22 3.32
CA GLU A 79 -1.08 7.07 2.42
C GLU A 79 -1.09 6.44 1.03
N ILE A 80 -2.28 6.09 0.54
CA ILE A 80 -2.46 5.50 -0.78
C ILE A 80 -3.03 6.58 -1.69
N THR A 81 -2.31 6.89 -2.76
CA THR A 81 -2.70 7.93 -3.72
C THR A 81 -2.90 7.28 -5.08
N ALA A 82 -4.05 7.52 -5.71
CA ALA A 82 -4.28 7.09 -7.09
C ALA A 82 -3.42 7.95 -8.02
N VAL A 83 -2.58 7.31 -8.83
CA VAL A 83 -1.74 7.98 -9.83
C VAL A 83 -2.30 7.84 -11.24
N ASP A 84 -3.09 6.80 -11.46
CA ASP A 84 -3.76 6.48 -12.74
C ASP A 84 -4.91 5.48 -12.45
N VAL A 85 -5.70 5.12 -13.46
CA VAL A 85 -6.85 4.23 -13.33
C VAL A 85 -6.43 2.86 -12.80
N GLY A 86 -6.82 2.57 -11.56
CA GLY A 86 -6.46 1.32 -10.89
C GLY A 86 -4.97 1.22 -10.54
N ILE A 87 -4.24 2.34 -10.50
CA ILE A 87 -2.82 2.37 -10.19
C ILE A 87 -2.58 3.36 -9.06
N VAL A 88 -1.84 2.90 -8.06
CA VAL A 88 -1.61 3.63 -6.82
C VAL A 88 -0.12 3.74 -6.52
N ALA A 89 0.23 4.84 -5.86
CA ALA A 89 1.44 4.97 -5.08
C ALA A 89 1.11 4.79 -3.59
N ILE A 90 1.97 4.07 -2.87
CA ILE A 90 1.80 3.83 -1.43
C ILE A 90 2.97 4.49 -0.71
N LYS A 91 2.68 5.46 0.15
CA LYS A 91 3.68 6.22 0.93
C LYS A 91 3.52 5.95 2.41
N GLY A 92 4.62 5.75 3.13
CA GLY A 92 4.60 5.72 4.59
C GLY A 92 4.38 7.13 5.11
N LEU A 93 3.30 7.37 5.85
CA LEU A 93 2.92 8.72 6.27
C LEU A 93 4.02 9.36 7.14
N PHE A 94 4.56 8.59 8.08
CA PHE A 94 5.57 9.06 9.03
C PHE A 94 7.01 8.93 8.53
N SER A 95 7.29 7.98 7.62
CA SER A 95 8.62 7.84 7.04
C SER A 95 8.84 8.76 5.84
N GLY A 96 7.77 9.24 5.20
CA GLY A 96 7.83 10.03 3.97
C GLY A 96 8.29 9.24 2.74
N ARG A 97 8.55 7.93 2.88
CA ARG A 97 9.10 7.08 1.83
C ARG A 97 8.00 6.33 1.07
N TYR A 98 8.22 6.13 -0.23
CA TYR A 98 7.33 5.34 -1.08
C TYR A 98 7.70 3.86 -1.02
N LEU A 99 6.69 3.00 -0.96
CA LEU A 99 6.86 1.58 -1.26
C LEU A 99 7.28 1.44 -2.72
N ALA A 100 8.30 0.66 -3.00
CA ALA A 100 8.75 0.39 -4.36
C ALA A 100 9.18 -1.07 -4.53
N MET A 101 9.17 -1.57 -5.77
CA MET A 101 9.63 -2.91 -6.11
C MET A 101 10.59 -2.87 -7.28
N ASN A 102 11.82 -3.35 -7.08
CA ASN A 102 12.83 -3.35 -8.13
C ASN A 102 12.74 -4.53 -9.10
N LYS A 103 13.52 -4.48 -10.19
CA LYS A 103 13.65 -5.57 -11.19
C LYS A 103 14.04 -6.94 -10.64
N ARG A 104 14.62 -7.02 -9.43
CA ARG A 104 14.92 -8.28 -8.73
C ARG A 104 13.73 -8.78 -7.88
N GLY A 105 12.59 -8.09 -7.95
CA GLY A 105 11.39 -8.33 -7.18
C GLY A 105 11.54 -8.01 -5.71
N ARG A 106 12.55 -7.23 -5.28
CA ARG A 106 12.72 -6.87 -3.86
C ARG A 106 11.92 -5.61 -3.57
N LEU A 107 11.13 -5.64 -2.49
CA LEU A 107 10.53 -4.44 -1.93
C LEU A 107 11.60 -3.60 -1.26
N TYR A 108 11.54 -2.29 -1.47
CA TYR A 108 12.41 -1.30 -0.84
C TYR A 108 11.63 0.01 -0.67
N ALA A 109 12.13 0.89 0.20
CA ALA A 109 11.52 2.18 0.45
C ALA A 109 12.30 3.26 -0.32
N SER A 110 11.63 3.97 -1.23
CA SER A 110 12.21 5.02 -2.06
C SER A 110 11.97 6.39 -1.44
N ASP A 111 13.00 7.23 -1.35
CA ASP A 111 12.87 8.63 -0.90
C ASP A 111 12.18 9.50 -1.96
N VAL A 112 12.37 9.15 -3.24
CA VAL A 112 11.81 9.87 -4.38
C VAL A 112 10.83 8.97 -5.13
N TYR A 113 9.69 9.54 -5.53
CA TYR A 113 8.72 8.84 -6.36
C TYR A 113 9.31 8.49 -7.74
N ASN A 114 9.06 7.26 -8.20
CA ASN A 114 9.51 6.75 -9.49
C ASN A 114 8.55 5.66 -9.99
N GLN A 115 8.80 5.13 -11.20
CA GLN A 115 7.97 4.09 -11.81
C GLN A 115 7.94 2.78 -11.01
N GLU A 116 8.97 2.47 -10.20
CA GLU A 116 8.98 1.28 -9.34
C GLU A 116 8.04 1.43 -8.12
N CYS A 117 7.51 2.64 -7.88
CA CYS A 117 6.54 2.95 -6.82
C CYS A 117 5.09 2.76 -7.26
N GLU A 118 4.85 2.40 -8.52
CA GLU A 118 3.51 2.25 -9.08
C GLU A 118 3.01 0.81 -8.97
N PHE A 119 1.87 0.65 -8.32
CA PHE A 119 1.21 -0.64 -8.15
C PHE A 119 -0.19 -0.63 -8.75
N VAL A 120 -0.50 -1.66 -9.54
CA VAL A 120 -1.86 -1.96 -9.97
C VAL A 120 -2.64 -2.47 -8.76
N GLU A 121 -3.61 -1.67 -8.31
CA GLU A 121 -4.55 -2.06 -7.26
C GLU A 121 -5.72 -2.81 -7.87
N ARG A 122 -6.00 -4.01 -7.34
CA ARG A 122 -7.25 -4.73 -7.61
C ARG A 122 -7.99 -4.99 -6.32
N ILE A 123 -9.19 -4.45 -6.23
CA ILE A 123 -10.15 -4.71 -5.15
C ILE A 123 -10.80 -6.07 -5.43
N HIS A 124 -10.77 -6.97 -4.46
CA HIS A 124 -11.41 -8.28 -4.56
C HIS A 124 -12.75 -8.27 -3.84
N GLU A 125 -13.74 -8.98 -4.39
CA GLU A 125 -15.10 -9.11 -3.83
C GLU A 125 -15.12 -9.65 -2.39
N LEU A 126 -14.11 -10.45 -2.02
CA LEU A 126 -13.90 -10.96 -0.66
C LEU A 126 -13.35 -9.91 0.33
N GLY A 127 -13.25 -8.64 -0.05
CA GLY A 127 -12.81 -7.54 0.81
C GLY A 127 -11.29 -7.41 0.95
N TYR A 128 -10.50 -8.08 0.11
CA TYR A 128 -9.04 -7.94 0.08
C TYR A 128 -8.57 -7.19 -1.15
N ASN A 129 -7.54 -6.36 -1.01
CA ASN A 129 -6.87 -5.69 -2.13
C ASN A 129 -5.56 -6.41 -2.46
N THR A 130 -5.19 -6.40 -3.73
CA THR A 130 -3.87 -6.85 -4.19
C THR A 130 -3.15 -5.71 -4.87
N TYR A 131 -1.83 -5.64 -4.67
CA TYR A 131 -0.96 -4.62 -5.25
C TYR A 131 0.13 -5.31 -6.06
N ALA A 132 0.04 -5.22 -7.38
CA ALA A 132 1.03 -5.78 -8.30
C ALA A 132 1.92 -4.68 -8.85
N SER A 133 3.23 -4.92 -9.02
CA SER A 133 4.10 -3.97 -9.71
C SER A 133 3.56 -3.68 -11.11
N ARG A 134 3.45 -2.40 -11.48
CA ARG A 134 3.09 -1.98 -12.85
C ARG A 134 4.16 -2.41 -13.85
N SER A 135 5.43 -2.26 -13.47
CA SER A 135 6.58 -2.44 -14.35
C SER A 135 7.08 -3.88 -14.47
N TYR A 136 6.89 -4.69 -13.42
CA TYR A 136 7.53 -6.00 -13.34
C TYR A 136 6.54 -7.18 -13.32
N ARG A 137 6.74 -8.09 -14.27
CA ARG A 137 5.99 -9.34 -14.44
C ARG A 137 6.86 -10.40 -15.09
N THR A 138 6.49 -11.66 -14.95
CA THR A 138 7.10 -12.77 -15.69
C THR A 138 6.19 -13.11 -16.86
N VAL A 139 6.67 -12.83 -18.07
CA VAL A 139 6.09 -13.35 -19.31
C VAL A 139 6.69 -14.73 -19.59
N PRO A 140 5.91 -15.73 -20.01
CA PRO A 140 6.46 -17.02 -20.43
C PRO A 140 7.20 -16.87 -21.75
N ASN A 141 8.34 -17.53 -21.89
CA ASN A 141 9.00 -17.64 -23.18
C ASN A 141 8.15 -18.52 -24.12
N SER A 142 7.77 -17.99 -25.28
CA SER A 142 7.09 -18.70 -26.37
C SER A 142 7.95 -19.76 -27.07
N ALA A 143 9.23 -19.90 -26.69
CA ALA A 143 10.22 -20.74 -27.37
C ALA A 143 10.32 -22.20 -26.86
N GLY A 144 9.55 -22.59 -25.83
CA GLY A 144 9.56 -23.96 -25.28
C GLY A 144 8.23 -24.67 -25.52
N GLY A 145 8.21 -25.67 -26.41
CA GLY A 145 7.02 -26.31 -26.96
C GLY A 145 5.90 -26.72 -25.98
N LYS A 146 4.66 -26.68 -26.50
CA LYS A 146 3.38 -27.29 -26.02
C LYS A 146 3.11 -27.40 -24.51
N ARG A 147 3.76 -26.63 -23.64
CA ARG A 147 3.31 -26.41 -22.27
C ARG A 147 2.31 -25.27 -22.28
N ARG A 148 1.09 -25.54 -21.80
CA ARG A 148 -0.06 -24.61 -21.68
C ARG A 148 0.45 -23.18 -21.51
N ALA A 149 0.04 -22.27 -22.40
CA ALA A 149 0.36 -20.85 -22.34
C ALA A 149 0.21 -20.38 -20.89
N SER A 150 1.33 -20.25 -20.18
CA SER A 150 1.28 -19.79 -18.80
C SER A 150 0.78 -18.36 -18.90
N ALA A 151 -0.34 -18.03 -18.25
CA ALA A 151 -0.76 -16.64 -18.21
C ALA A 151 0.39 -15.77 -17.65
N GLU A 152 0.48 -14.52 -18.09
CA GLU A 152 1.44 -13.56 -17.55
C GLU A 152 1.38 -13.58 -16.02
N ARG A 153 2.54 -13.69 -15.38
CA ARG A 153 2.61 -13.76 -13.92
C ARG A 153 3.03 -12.42 -13.34
N LEU A 154 2.06 -11.71 -12.79
CA LEU A 154 2.28 -10.45 -12.08
C LEU A 154 3.07 -10.65 -10.79
N TRP A 155 3.82 -9.62 -10.39
CA TRP A 155 4.61 -9.61 -9.17
C TRP A 155 3.92 -8.77 -8.09
N TYR A 156 3.47 -9.44 -7.03
CA TYR A 156 2.72 -8.80 -5.95
C TYR A 156 3.60 -8.35 -4.78
N VAL A 157 3.20 -7.25 -4.15
CA VAL A 157 3.60 -6.90 -2.78
C VAL A 157 3.12 -8.01 -1.85
N SER A 158 3.99 -8.53 -0.98
CA SER A 158 3.59 -9.51 0.04
C SER A 158 4.59 -9.61 1.18
N ILE A 159 4.07 -9.97 2.35
CA ILE A 159 4.84 -10.27 3.57
C ILE A 159 4.67 -11.76 3.86
N ASN A 160 5.73 -12.43 4.30
CA ASN A 160 5.65 -13.83 4.71
C ASN A 160 5.05 -13.99 6.12
N GLY A 161 4.85 -15.23 6.58
CA GLY A 161 4.37 -15.53 7.94
C GLY A 161 5.34 -15.15 9.08
N LYS A 162 6.55 -14.68 8.75
CA LYS A 162 7.58 -14.21 9.69
C LYS A 162 7.74 -12.68 9.66
N GLY A 163 6.80 -11.94 9.06
CA GLY A 163 6.87 -10.48 8.96
C GLY A 163 7.90 -9.94 7.96
N ARG A 164 8.53 -10.78 7.11
CA ARG A 164 9.56 -10.33 6.15
C ARG A 164 8.98 -10.17 4.73
N PRO A 165 9.42 -9.15 3.97
CA PRO A 165 8.98 -8.95 2.59
C PRO A 165 9.42 -10.12 1.70
N ARG A 166 8.53 -10.58 0.81
CA ARG A 166 8.87 -11.62 -0.18
C ARG A 166 9.31 -11.00 -1.50
N ARG A 167 10.01 -11.81 -2.30
CA ARG A 167 10.38 -11.41 -3.67
C ARG A 167 9.17 -11.54 -4.60
N GLY A 168 8.91 -10.52 -5.40
CA GLY A 168 7.78 -10.42 -6.34
C GLY A 168 7.62 -11.62 -7.26
N PHE A 169 8.69 -12.10 -7.89
CA PHE A 169 8.64 -13.29 -8.76
C PHE A 169 8.26 -14.60 -8.03
N LYS A 170 8.33 -14.64 -6.69
CA LYS A 170 7.90 -15.80 -5.87
C LYS A 170 6.44 -15.70 -5.42
N THR A 171 5.73 -14.63 -5.74
CA THR A 171 4.33 -14.45 -5.36
C THR A 171 3.40 -14.98 -6.45
N ARG A 172 2.17 -15.36 -6.07
CA ARG A 172 1.10 -15.78 -6.98
C ARG A 172 -0.21 -15.20 -6.49
N ARG A 173 -1.10 -14.83 -7.41
CA ARG A 173 -2.43 -14.28 -7.09
C ARG A 173 -3.29 -15.23 -6.26
N THR A 174 -3.16 -16.53 -6.48
CA THR A 174 -3.93 -17.59 -5.79
C THR A 174 -3.43 -17.88 -4.37
N GLN A 175 -2.31 -17.29 -3.96
CA GLN A 175 -1.86 -17.40 -2.58
C GLN A 175 -2.62 -16.37 -1.74
N ASN A 176 -2.88 -16.67 -0.46
CA ASN A 176 -3.53 -15.71 0.43
C ASN A 176 -2.62 -14.52 0.79
N HIS A 177 -1.30 -14.69 0.71
CA HIS A 177 -0.28 -13.74 1.17
C HIS A 177 -0.13 -12.38 0.44
N PRO A 178 -0.60 -12.16 -0.80
CA PRO A 178 -0.64 -10.84 -1.43
C PRO A 178 -1.96 -10.09 -1.16
N CYS A 179 -2.89 -10.69 -0.41
CA CYS A 179 -4.18 -10.11 -0.10
C CYS A 179 -4.08 -9.23 1.16
N PHE A 180 -4.51 -7.98 1.04
CA PHE A 180 -4.52 -7.01 2.13
C PHE A 180 -5.96 -6.57 2.46
N CYS A 181 -6.40 -6.75 3.70
CA CYS A 181 -7.71 -6.27 4.15
C CYS A 181 -7.65 -4.79 4.59
N PRO A 182 -8.66 -3.98 4.27
CA PRO A 182 -8.93 -2.75 5.01
C PRO A 182 -9.47 -3.11 6.41
N GLU A 183 -8.93 -2.47 7.46
CA GLU A 183 -9.27 -2.75 8.87
C GLU A 183 -10.78 -2.64 9.20
N SER A 184 -11.58 -1.95 8.36
CA SER A 184 -13.02 -1.78 8.55
C SER A 184 -13.85 -3.07 8.46
N TRP A 185 -13.27 -4.20 8.01
CA TRP A 185 -13.99 -5.48 7.86
C TRP A 185 -13.69 -6.52 8.95
N ILE A 186 -12.73 -6.26 9.85
CA ILE A 186 -12.35 -7.21 10.91
C ILE A 186 -13.49 -7.46 11.91
N ILE A 187 -14.41 -6.49 12.09
CA ILE A 187 -15.48 -6.57 13.09
C ILE A 187 -16.67 -7.42 12.61
N ARG A 188 -16.92 -7.52 11.30
CA ARG A 188 -18.08 -8.27 10.77
C ARG A 188 -17.91 -9.79 10.84
N THR A 189 -16.67 -10.27 10.87
CA THR A 189 -16.37 -11.72 10.79
C THR A 189 -16.33 -12.40 12.16
N MET A 190 -16.11 -11.65 13.25
CA MET A 190 -15.96 -12.25 14.59
C MET A 190 -17.29 -12.56 15.28
N ILE A 191 -18.39 -11.89 14.92
CA ILE A 191 -19.72 -12.16 15.52
C ILE A 191 -20.30 -13.49 15.02
N TRP A 192 -19.90 -13.98 13.84
CA TRP A 192 -20.48 -15.19 13.24
C TRP A 192 -19.73 -16.50 13.58
N CYS A 193 -18.46 -16.41 14.00
CA CYS A 193 -17.71 -17.59 14.46
C CYS A 193 -18.15 -18.10 15.85
N GLY A 194 -18.89 -17.32 16.62
CA GLY A 194 -19.28 -17.66 18.00
C GLY A 194 -20.43 -18.65 18.16
N PHE A 195 -21.10 -19.07 17.07
CA PHE A 195 -22.34 -19.86 17.15
C PHE A 195 -22.23 -21.34 16.73
N PHE A 196 -21.05 -21.82 16.31
CA PHE A 196 -20.91 -23.17 15.75
C PHE A 196 -19.76 -23.98 16.38
N THR A 197 -19.83 -24.20 17.69
CA THR A 197 -18.97 -25.18 18.39
C THR A 197 -19.80 -26.16 19.20
N ARG A 198 -20.41 -27.14 18.53
CA ARG A 198 -21.01 -28.41 19.04
C ARG A 198 -21.29 -29.26 17.80
N THR A 199 -20.85 -30.51 17.57
CA THR A 199 -20.17 -31.60 18.29
C THR A 199 -19.48 -32.53 17.21
N PRO A 200 -19.15 -33.84 17.41
CA PRO A 200 -17.77 -34.34 17.36
C PRO A 200 -17.47 -35.42 16.29
N ASN A 201 -16.18 -35.76 16.17
CA ASN A 201 -15.60 -37.03 15.65
C ASN A 201 -15.90 -37.47 14.20
N THR A 202 -14.89 -37.34 13.35
CA THR A 202 -14.30 -38.45 12.57
C THR A 202 -12.96 -37.99 11.98
N GLY A 203 -11.93 -38.82 12.15
CA GLY A 203 -10.55 -38.49 11.77
C GLY A 203 -10.32 -38.52 10.26
N ARG A 204 -10.14 -37.34 9.66
CA ARG A 204 -9.28 -37.08 8.49
C ARG A 204 -9.06 -35.57 8.40
N GLN A 205 -7.85 -35.09 8.65
CA GLN A 205 -7.50 -33.69 8.43
C GLN A 205 -7.26 -33.46 6.93
N ASP A 206 -8.33 -33.21 6.17
CA ASP A 206 -8.22 -32.63 4.85
C ASP A 206 -8.09 -31.10 5.00
N GLN A 207 -6.84 -30.61 5.02
CA GLN A 207 -6.49 -29.18 5.13
C GLN A 207 -6.85 -28.33 3.89
N ASN A 208 -7.75 -28.80 3.04
CA ASN A 208 -8.18 -28.10 1.81
C ASN A 208 -9.63 -27.60 1.82
N CYS A 209 -10.33 -27.67 2.96
CA CYS A 209 -11.72 -27.23 3.07
C CYS A 209 -11.89 -25.94 3.89
N PHE A 210 -11.22 -24.86 3.49
CA PHE A 210 -11.68 -23.50 3.81
C PHE A 210 -12.23 -22.67 2.62
N PRO A 211 -12.11 -23.07 1.33
CA PRO A 211 -12.72 -22.27 0.25
C PRO A 211 -14.15 -22.72 -0.12
N SER A 212 -14.66 -23.88 0.31
CA SER A 212 -15.98 -24.36 -0.16
C SER A 212 -17.18 -23.97 0.71
N PHE A 213 -17.00 -23.59 1.99
CA PHE A 213 -18.15 -23.28 2.85
C PHE A 213 -18.77 -21.89 2.60
N PHE A 214 -18.02 -20.95 2.02
CA PHE A 214 -18.53 -19.60 1.75
C PHE A 214 -19.31 -19.49 0.43
N LEU A 215 -19.11 -20.42 -0.51
CA LEU A 215 -19.79 -20.40 -1.82
C LEU A 215 -21.27 -20.82 -1.74
N LYS A 216 -21.75 -21.37 -0.62
CA LYS A 216 -23.15 -21.81 -0.52
C LYS A 216 -24.12 -20.71 -0.04
N TYR A 217 -23.62 -19.61 0.56
CA TYR A 217 -24.48 -18.57 1.13
C TYR A 217 -24.62 -17.30 0.27
N SER A 218 -23.91 -17.17 -0.85
CA SER A 218 -24.09 -16.04 -1.76
C SER A 218 -25.26 -16.19 -2.75
N LYS A 219 -26.12 -17.20 -2.57
CA LYS A 219 -27.35 -17.39 -3.37
C LYS A 219 -28.66 -17.06 -2.63
N VAL A 220 -28.59 -16.49 -1.42
CA VAL A 220 -29.80 -16.19 -0.61
C VAL A 220 -29.92 -14.70 -0.25
N VAL A 221 -29.10 -13.82 -0.83
CA VAL A 221 -29.32 -12.37 -0.74
C VAL A 221 -29.12 -11.74 -2.12
N PHE A 222 -30.02 -12.11 -3.04
CA PHE A 222 -30.60 -11.25 -4.07
C PHE A 222 -32.00 -11.78 -4.34
#